data_AF-A0A426ZBD0-F1
#
_entry.id   AF-A0A426ZBD0-F1
#
_cell.length_a   1.000
_cell.length_b   1.000
_cell.length_c   1.000
_cell.angle_alpha   90.00
_cell.angle_beta   90.00
_cell.angle_gamma   90.00
#
_symmetry.space_group_name_H-M   'P 1'
#
loop_
_entity.id
_entity.type
_entity.pdbx_description
1 polymer ?
#
loop_
_entity_poly.entity_id
_entity_poly.type
_entity_poly.pdbx_seq_one_letter_code
_entity_poly.pdbx_strand_id
1 'polypeptide(L)'
;MSSDCEVLSTVLLDHGWRRSGCFLYKPEMEGTCCPSYTIRLKATDFYPSKGQARVYKKMQRFLDDTTSVKKFESSKQKENFCRGLLKISGNDSITKMTALSTKESSASTCENMCNENDILHSLANIINNAVSKHFVSYTAHLPKAVVKKVTCQAKKKLAEISEDLIYTSSIAFQIAAAIRRSQSTDETVKSQESELLDLNATTIAEKLSCLVKEHELPSQLLIKACNGHLNFFSAKKQKNSEFINSKEIMQASRGNRGNTKRICSTDSNAVLPQKRRKLEIRMNRSSFDQEEFALYRRYQIKVHDDKPEKVTVGSYKRFLVDTPIVFVPPVSGDNTIPPCGFGSFHQQYLIDGKLVAVGVVDVLPRCLSSKYLFWDPDFAFLSLGKYSALQEINWVKETQNHCPSLQYYYLGYYIHSCSKMRYKAAYRPSELLCPLRYQWVPFEVASPLLDGNPYVILSDYLAVKDCAMSPKLPNPVENLGPDLHDSFPMEDLSDEDEEEDEEVGFHYEDSDAGVEDKSNLAASDALNVADSRAYDVGDIVLDVNGSRVKFKDIEKVFGPLERRIVSKIESQLQRYVEVVGSELAGRMVYSLG
;
A
#
# COMPACT_ATOMS: atom_id res chain seq x y z
N MET A 1 -15.24 16.38 -34.57
CA MET A 1 -14.84 16.84 -33.21
C MET A 1 -14.90 15.74 -32.14
N SER A 2 -15.57 14.59 -32.34
CA SER A 2 -15.68 13.52 -31.31
C SER A 2 -14.47 12.58 -31.27
N SER A 3 -13.96 12.14 -32.42
CA SER A 3 -12.87 11.16 -32.51
C SER A 3 -11.49 11.71 -32.11
N ASP A 4 -11.25 13.01 -32.23
CA ASP A 4 -9.92 13.61 -31.97
C ASP A 4 -9.63 13.81 -30.47
N CYS A 5 -10.66 14.01 -29.64
CA CYS A 5 -10.52 14.24 -28.20
C CYS A 5 -10.29 12.93 -27.43
N GLU A 6 -10.81 11.82 -27.94
CA GLU A 6 -10.67 10.46 -27.40
C GLU A 6 -9.22 9.96 -27.48
N VAL A 7 -8.56 10.23 -28.61
CA VAL A 7 -7.15 9.90 -28.83
C VAL A 7 -6.24 10.77 -27.96
N LEU A 8 -6.59 12.04 -27.75
CA LEU A 8 -5.74 13.02 -27.08
C LEU A 8 -5.38 12.64 -25.64
N SER A 9 -6.33 12.14 -24.86
CA SER A 9 -6.09 11.82 -23.45
C SER A 9 -5.15 10.62 -23.28
N THR A 10 -5.27 9.61 -24.15
CA THR A 10 -4.35 8.46 -24.15
C THR A 10 -2.96 8.89 -24.59
N VAL A 11 -2.86 9.71 -25.64
CA VAL A 11 -1.60 10.28 -26.14
C VAL A 11 -0.90 11.07 -25.03
N LEU A 12 -1.62 11.92 -24.30
CA LEU A 12 -1.06 12.66 -23.16
C LEU A 12 -0.44 11.73 -22.11
N LEU A 13 -1.11 10.62 -21.73
CA LEU A 13 -0.55 9.63 -20.81
C LEU A 13 0.72 8.96 -21.37
N ASP A 14 0.70 8.59 -22.66
CA ASP A 14 1.85 8.03 -23.39
C ASP A 14 3.01 9.03 -23.55
N HIS A 15 2.76 10.34 -23.37
CA HIS A 15 3.78 11.40 -23.28
C HIS A 15 4.13 11.80 -21.84
N GLY A 16 3.66 11.04 -20.85
CA GLY A 16 4.00 11.23 -19.44
C GLY A 16 3.21 12.33 -18.72
N TRP A 17 2.19 12.91 -19.36
CA TRP A 17 1.27 13.85 -18.72
C TRP A 17 0.36 13.14 -17.73
N ARG A 18 -0.08 13.87 -16.71
CA ARG A 18 -1.11 13.46 -15.74
C ARG A 18 -2.06 14.60 -15.46
N ARG A 19 -3.16 14.30 -14.78
CA ARG A 19 -4.14 15.30 -14.37
C ARG A 19 -4.36 15.34 -12.87
N SER A 20 -4.59 16.55 -12.36
CA SER A 20 -5.14 16.81 -11.03
C SER A 20 -6.36 17.71 -11.22
N GLY A 21 -7.55 17.18 -10.94
CA GLY A 21 -8.78 17.84 -11.39
C GLY A 21 -8.85 18.08 -12.90
N CYS A 22 -9.10 19.35 -13.25
CA CYS A 22 -9.05 19.92 -14.61
C CYS A 22 -7.65 20.30 -15.10
N PHE A 23 -6.63 20.27 -14.23
CA PHE A 23 -5.26 20.64 -14.62
C PHE A 23 -4.52 19.44 -15.19
N LEU A 24 -3.76 19.68 -16.26
CA LEU A 24 -2.81 18.73 -16.83
C LEU A 24 -1.38 19.18 -16.49
N TYR A 25 -0.54 18.25 -16.06
CA TYR A 25 0.84 18.53 -15.67
C TYR A 25 1.78 17.43 -16.13
N LYS A 26 3.06 17.78 -16.27
CA LYS A 26 4.17 16.86 -16.55
C LYS A 26 5.36 17.27 -15.67
N PRO A 27 5.88 16.39 -14.81
CA PRO A 27 7.02 16.70 -13.95
C PRO A 27 8.29 16.99 -14.76
N GLU A 28 9.07 17.95 -14.29
CA GLU A 28 10.41 18.23 -14.78
C GLU A 28 11.41 17.29 -14.10
N MET A 29 11.95 16.33 -14.85
CA MET A 29 12.74 15.23 -14.28
C MET A 29 14.15 15.64 -13.82
N GLU A 30 14.72 16.68 -14.43
CA GLU A 30 16.09 17.14 -14.13
C GLU A 30 16.15 17.99 -12.86
N GLY A 31 15.10 18.75 -12.55
CA GLY A 31 15.03 19.62 -11.38
C GLY A 31 14.40 19.00 -10.14
N THR A 32 13.72 17.85 -10.28
CA THR A 32 13.04 17.20 -9.15
C THR A 32 13.97 16.31 -8.33
N CYS A 33 13.83 16.32 -7.01
CA CYS A 33 14.54 15.39 -6.12
C CYS A 33 14.03 13.94 -6.24
N CYS A 34 12.88 13.73 -6.88
CA CYS A 34 12.21 12.43 -6.97
C CYS A 34 11.69 12.19 -8.40
N PRO A 35 12.57 11.76 -9.33
CA PRO A 35 12.18 11.51 -10.71
C PRO A 35 11.03 10.50 -10.81
N SER A 36 9.97 10.89 -11.50
CA SER A 36 8.71 10.15 -11.57
C SER A 36 8.50 9.55 -12.95
N TYR A 37 8.58 8.23 -13.06
CA TYR A 37 8.37 7.51 -14.31
C TYR A 37 6.91 7.09 -14.43
N THR A 38 6.31 7.25 -15.60
CA THR A 38 5.00 6.65 -15.85
C THR A 38 5.14 5.13 -15.87
N ILE A 39 4.29 4.42 -15.13
CA ILE A 39 4.28 2.95 -15.07
C ILE A 39 2.93 2.40 -15.55
N ARG A 40 2.98 1.36 -16.39
CA ARG A 40 1.81 0.63 -16.84
C ARG A 40 2.10 -0.87 -16.96
N LEU A 41 1.05 -1.64 -17.24
CA LEU A 41 1.15 -3.00 -17.73
C LEU A 41 0.05 -3.30 -18.74
N LYS A 42 0.23 -4.35 -19.54
CA LYS A 42 -0.83 -4.90 -20.38
C LYS A 42 -1.64 -5.92 -19.58
N ALA A 43 -2.95 -5.71 -19.45
CA ALA A 43 -3.79 -6.45 -18.51
C ALA A 43 -3.89 -7.95 -18.81
N THR A 44 -3.84 -8.35 -20.08
CA THR A 44 -3.86 -9.77 -20.49
C THR A 44 -2.63 -10.54 -20.02
N ASP A 45 -1.50 -9.85 -19.93
CA ASP A 45 -0.19 -10.44 -19.67
C ASP A 45 0.08 -10.49 -18.15
N PHE A 46 -0.76 -9.82 -17.34
CA PHE A 46 -0.63 -9.77 -15.90
C PHE A 46 -0.75 -11.15 -15.26
N TYR A 47 0.19 -11.44 -14.36
CA TYR A 47 0.13 -12.59 -13.47
C TYR A 47 0.40 -12.16 -12.02
N PRO A 48 -0.42 -12.62 -11.04
CA PRO A 48 -0.27 -12.20 -9.66
C PRO A 48 0.95 -12.85 -9.00
N SER A 49 1.74 -12.06 -8.28
CA SER A 49 2.76 -12.54 -7.35
C SER A 49 2.15 -13.25 -6.13
N LYS A 50 2.97 -13.99 -5.36
CA LYS A 50 2.56 -14.60 -4.08
C LYS A 50 1.91 -13.57 -3.14
N GLY A 51 2.49 -12.37 -3.03
CA GLY A 51 1.96 -11.28 -2.20
C GLY A 51 0.58 -10.78 -2.67
N GLN A 52 0.40 -10.59 -3.98
CA GLN A 52 -0.90 -10.22 -4.55
C GLN A 52 -1.95 -11.33 -4.39
N ALA A 53 -1.56 -12.59 -4.57
CA ALA A 53 -2.42 -13.74 -4.32
C ALA A 53 -2.86 -13.83 -2.84
N ARG A 54 -1.98 -13.50 -1.90
CA ARG A 54 -2.32 -13.39 -0.47
C ARG A 54 -3.35 -12.29 -0.22
N VAL A 55 -3.23 -11.12 -0.85
CA VAL A 55 -4.23 -10.04 -0.75
C VAL A 55 -5.59 -10.51 -1.23
N TYR A 56 -5.67 -11.19 -2.38
CA TYR A 56 -6.93 -11.75 -2.89
C TYR A 56 -7.53 -12.78 -1.91
N LYS A 57 -6.73 -13.74 -1.44
CA LYS A 57 -7.16 -14.74 -0.44
C LYS A 57 -7.62 -14.09 0.86
N LYS A 58 -6.98 -12.99 1.28
CA LYS A 58 -7.36 -12.23 2.48
C LYS A 58 -8.76 -11.63 2.34
N MET A 59 -9.05 -11.00 1.19
CA MET A 59 -10.41 -10.51 0.90
C MET A 59 -11.41 -11.67 0.88
N GLN A 60 -11.12 -12.78 0.18
CA GLN A 60 -12.04 -13.92 0.11
C GLN A 60 -12.35 -14.52 1.49
N ARG A 61 -11.34 -14.72 2.34
CA ARG A 61 -11.53 -15.18 3.73
C ARG A 61 -12.38 -14.21 4.56
N PHE A 62 -12.25 -12.92 4.31
CA PHE A 62 -13.10 -11.91 4.93
C PHE A 62 -14.54 -11.99 4.42
N LEU A 63 -14.76 -12.21 3.13
CA LEU A 63 -16.12 -12.35 2.59
C LEU A 63 -16.80 -13.65 3.04
N ASP A 64 -16.05 -14.74 3.14
CA ASP A 64 -16.56 -16.04 3.59
C ASP A 64 -16.77 -16.15 5.10
N ASP A 65 -16.52 -15.07 5.86
CA ASP A 65 -16.69 -14.99 7.31
C ASP A 65 -15.90 -16.07 8.11
N THR A 66 -14.84 -16.60 7.50
CA THR A 66 -13.87 -17.50 8.14
C THR A 66 -12.90 -16.75 9.07
N THR A 67 -12.92 -15.42 8.99
CA THR A 67 -12.24 -14.52 9.92
C THR A 67 -13.21 -14.12 11.04
N SER A 68 -12.99 -14.70 12.22
CA SER A 68 -13.69 -14.34 13.44
C SER A 68 -13.36 -12.89 13.83
N VAL A 69 -14.21 -11.96 13.41
CA VAL A 69 -14.23 -10.59 13.95
C VAL A 69 -15.13 -10.62 15.18
N LYS A 70 -14.53 -10.36 16.35
CA LYS A 70 -15.29 -10.02 17.56
C LYS A 70 -16.21 -8.86 17.23
N LYS A 71 -17.51 -9.08 17.41
CA LYS A 71 -18.57 -8.08 17.33
C LYS A 71 -18.17 -6.86 18.18
N PHE A 72 -17.86 -5.73 17.55
CA PHE A 72 -17.89 -4.44 18.24
C PHE A 72 -19.38 -4.11 18.41
N GLU A 73 -19.92 -4.34 19.60
CA GLU A 73 -21.28 -3.92 19.91
C GLU A 73 -21.29 -2.40 20.08
N SER A 74 -21.91 -1.72 19.12
CA SER A 74 -22.38 -0.36 19.28
C SER A 74 -23.44 -0.33 20.38
N SER A 75 -23.24 0.52 21.38
CA SER A 75 -24.19 0.85 22.43
C SER A 75 -25.53 1.31 21.83
N LYS A 76 -26.52 0.39 21.79
CA LYS A 76 -27.93 0.77 21.73
C LYS A 76 -28.40 1.00 23.15
N GLN A 77 -28.65 2.25 23.50
CA GLN A 77 -29.48 2.60 24.65
C GLN A 77 -30.83 1.88 24.49
N LYS A 78 -31.11 0.94 25.40
CA LYS A 78 -32.47 0.52 25.71
C LYS A 78 -32.80 1.10 27.07
N GLU A 79 -33.69 2.08 27.05
CA GLU A 79 -34.46 2.50 28.20
C GLU A 79 -35.15 1.27 28.81
N ASN A 80 -34.76 0.92 30.03
CA ASN A 80 -35.56 0.06 30.88
C ASN A 80 -36.13 0.92 32.00
N PHE A 81 -37.38 1.30 31.77
CA PHE A 81 -38.34 1.75 32.76
C PHE A 81 -38.54 0.62 33.79
N CYS A 82 -38.18 0.85 35.05
CA CYS A 82 -38.78 0.15 36.18
C CYS A 82 -38.98 1.13 37.33
N ARG A 83 -40.27 1.44 37.49
CA ARG A 83 -40.91 2.18 38.57
C ARG A 83 -40.84 1.33 39.84
N GLY A 84 -40.24 1.85 40.90
CA GLY A 84 -40.22 1.21 42.22
C GLY A 84 -39.97 2.25 43.30
N LEU A 85 -41.03 2.60 44.02
CA LEU A 85 -41.07 3.56 45.12
C LEU A 85 -39.94 3.33 46.15
N LEU A 86 -39.29 4.41 46.58
CA LEU A 86 -39.47 4.94 47.94
C LEU A 86 -38.79 6.31 48.10
N LYS A 87 -39.61 7.26 48.57
CA LYS A 87 -39.25 8.55 49.13
C LYS A 87 -38.22 8.36 50.25
N ILE A 88 -37.31 9.32 50.42
CA ILE A 88 -37.25 10.23 51.58
C ILE A 88 -36.21 11.31 51.29
N SER A 89 -36.67 12.57 51.41
CA SER A 89 -36.01 13.79 51.92
C SER A 89 -34.50 13.94 51.70
N GLY A 90 -33.97 15.00 51.09
CA GLY A 90 -34.41 16.39 51.10
C GLY A 90 -33.20 17.24 51.50
N ASN A 91 -32.90 18.24 50.67
CA ASN A 91 -32.22 19.51 50.94
C ASN A 91 -30.98 19.52 51.87
N ASP A 92 -29.82 19.96 51.37
CA ASP A 92 -29.55 21.40 51.37
C ASP A 92 -28.23 21.78 50.66
N SER A 93 -28.31 22.97 50.10
CA SER A 93 -27.29 23.81 49.48
C SER A 93 -26.21 24.31 50.46
N ILE A 94 -24.99 24.61 49.96
CA ILE A 94 -24.31 25.94 50.04
C ILE A 94 -22.78 25.80 49.82
N THR A 95 -22.34 26.41 48.72
CA THR A 95 -21.21 27.33 48.48
C THR A 95 -20.01 27.45 49.45
N LYS A 96 -18.82 27.51 48.80
CA LYS A 96 -17.66 28.43 48.97
C LYS A 96 -16.30 27.88 49.44
N MET A 97 -15.31 28.28 48.64
CA MET A 97 -13.85 28.13 48.70
C MET A 97 -13.20 28.56 50.04
N THR A 98 -12.02 28.02 50.39
CA THR A 98 -10.66 28.63 50.17
C THR A 98 -9.57 27.93 51.03
N ALA A 99 -8.36 27.79 50.46
CA ALA A 99 -7.01 27.78 51.07
C ALA A 99 -6.35 26.48 51.63
N LEU A 100 -5.01 26.53 51.53
CA LEU A 100 -4.01 25.47 51.41
C LEU A 100 -3.25 25.19 52.73
N SER A 101 -2.75 23.95 52.85
CA SER A 101 -1.44 23.51 53.39
C SER A 101 -1.29 22.82 54.78
N THR A 102 -0.66 21.63 54.69
CA THR A 102 0.22 20.84 55.60
C THR A 102 -0.31 19.78 56.58
N LYS A 103 -0.01 18.50 56.21
CA LYS A 103 0.39 17.29 57.00
C LYS A 103 -0.61 16.71 58.04
N GLU A 104 -0.78 15.40 58.27
CA GLU A 104 -0.11 14.14 57.84
C GLU A 104 -1.03 12.90 58.12
N SER A 105 -0.84 11.81 57.36
CA SER A 105 -1.10 10.38 57.70
C SER A 105 -2.46 9.65 57.43
N SER A 106 -2.29 8.52 56.71
CA SER A 106 -2.97 7.20 56.77
C SER A 106 -4.20 6.87 55.89
N ALA A 107 -3.97 5.89 54.98
CA ALA A 107 -4.82 4.79 54.49
C ALA A 107 -6.20 5.12 53.84
N SER A 108 -6.71 4.49 52.78
CA SER A 108 -6.32 3.35 51.94
C SER A 108 -7.34 3.21 50.78
N THR A 109 -6.82 2.99 49.57
CA THR A 109 -7.36 2.18 48.43
C THR A 109 -8.64 2.57 47.68
N CYS A 110 -8.49 2.84 46.37
CA CYS A 110 -9.20 2.12 45.32
C CYS A 110 -8.38 2.12 44.00
N GLU A 111 -7.57 1.06 43.83
CA GLU A 111 -6.78 0.72 42.64
C GLU A 111 -7.62 -0.10 41.64
N ASN A 112 -7.48 0.16 40.33
CA ASN A 112 -7.43 -0.84 39.24
C ASN A 112 -7.56 -0.24 37.82
N MET A 113 -6.56 0.55 37.39
CA MET A 113 -6.24 0.85 35.98
C MET A 113 -4.71 0.90 35.74
N CYS A 114 -3.92 0.21 36.58
CA CYS A 114 -2.46 0.11 36.48
C CYS A 114 -2.10 -1.38 36.45
N ASN A 115 -1.71 -1.91 35.28
CA ASN A 115 -1.01 -3.19 35.22
C ASN A 115 -0.42 -3.55 33.84
N GLU A 116 -1.12 -3.31 32.72
CA GLU A 116 -0.73 -3.94 31.45
C GLU A 116 0.45 -3.27 30.73
N ASN A 117 0.43 -1.93 30.61
CA ASN A 117 1.54 -1.20 29.98
C ASN A 117 2.82 -1.27 30.83
N ASP A 118 2.67 -1.34 32.15
CA ASP A 118 3.79 -1.47 33.09
C ASP A 118 4.50 -2.82 32.92
N ILE A 119 3.75 -3.91 32.68
CA ILE A 119 4.31 -5.23 32.36
C ILE A 119 5.07 -5.21 31.03
N LEU A 120 4.51 -4.60 29.98
CA LEU A 120 5.18 -4.50 28.67
C LEU A 120 6.49 -3.72 28.77
N HIS A 121 6.47 -2.57 29.45
CA HIS A 121 7.66 -1.76 29.68
C HIS A 121 8.70 -2.48 30.55
N SER A 122 8.26 -3.16 31.61
CA SER A 122 9.15 -3.95 32.47
C SER A 122 9.83 -5.07 31.68
N LEU A 123 9.09 -5.83 30.86
CA LEU A 123 9.66 -6.91 30.04
C LEU A 123 10.64 -6.35 28.99
N ALA A 124 10.31 -5.25 28.33
CA ALA A 124 11.22 -4.60 27.38
C ALA A 124 12.53 -4.15 28.06
N ASN A 125 12.45 -3.58 29.27
CA ASN A 125 13.62 -3.18 30.04
C ASN A 125 14.50 -4.37 30.45
N ILE A 126 13.90 -5.48 30.89
CA ILE A 126 14.64 -6.70 31.23
C ILE A 126 15.39 -7.24 30.00
N ILE A 127 14.74 -7.29 28.84
CA ILE A 127 15.37 -7.73 27.59
C ILE A 127 16.50 -6.77 27.19
N ASN A 128 16.28 -5.45 27.25
CA ASN A 128 17.30 -4.46 26.91
C ASN A 128 18.53 -4.55 27.82
N ASN A 129 18.34 -4.84 29.12
CA ASN A 129 19.45 -5.06 30.05
C ASN A 129 20.24 -6.33 29.70
N ALA A 130 19.55 -7.43 29.37
CA ALA A 130 20.21 -8.66 28.93
C ALA A 130 21.01 -8.45 27.63
N VAL A 131 20.44 -7.71 26.68
CA VAL A 131 21.11 -7.33 25.42
C VAL A 131 22.35 -6.48 25.70
N SER A 132 22.21 -5.46 26.56
CA SER A 132 23.28 -4.53 26.94
C SER A 132 24.34 -5.14 27.84
N LYS A 133 24.15 -6.35 28.36
CA LYS A 133 25.17 -7.06 29.16
C LYS A 133 25.99 -8.01 28.29
N HIS A 134 25.37 -8.61 27.27
CA HIS A 134 25.95 -9.74 26.54
C HIS A 134 26.37 -9.43 25.10
N PHE A 135 25.83 -8.36 24.49
CA PHE A 135 26.09 -8.04 23.08
C PHE A 135 26.84 -6.71 22.88
N VAL A 136 27.36 -6.09 23.94
CA VAL A 136 28.05 -4.79 23.94
C VAL A 136 29.23 -4.74 22.95
N SER A 137 29.92 -5.87 22.78
CA SER A 137 31.11 -5.94 21.95
C SER A 137 30.84 -5.89 20.43
N TYR A 138 29.58 -6.00 19.99
CA TYR A 138 29.28 -6.20 18.56
C TYR A 138 28.86 -4.93 17.81
N THR A 139 28.26 -3.92 18.45
CA THR A 139 27.91 -2.63 17.80
C THR A 139 27.67 -1.49 18.80
N ALA A 140 27.98 -0.24 18.41
CA ALA A 140 27.74 0.97 19.22
C ALA A 140 26.25 1.39 19.30
N HIS A 141 25.34 0.72 18.56
CA HIS A 141 23.91 1.04 18.57
C HIS A 141 23.04 -0.21 18.34
N LEU A 142 22.83 -1.00 19.39
CA LEU A 142 21.91 -2.13 19.36
C LEU A 142 20.43 -1.66 19.39
N PRO A 143 19.53 -2.33 18.65
CA PRO A 143 18.11 -2.01 18.67
C PRO A 143 17.50 -2.24 20.06
N LYS A 144 16.48 -1.44 20.41
CA LYS A 144 15.72 -1.60 21.66
C LYS A 144 14.62 -2.63 21.50
N ALA A 145 14.49 -3.51 22.49
CA ALA A 145 13.44 -4.51 22.55
C ALA A 145 12.05 -3.88 22.62
N VAL A 146 11.15 -4.39 21.78
CA VAL A 146 9.71 -4.13 21.82
C VAL A 146 9.01 -5.42 22.16
N VAL A 147 8.09 -5.38 23.13
CA VAL A 147 7.28 -6.52 23.57
C VAL A 147 5.84 -6.26 23.17
N LYS A 148 5.22 -7.22 22.49
CA LYS A 148 3.83 -7.14 22.03
C LYS A 148 2.98 -8.22 22.70
N LYS A 149 1.70 -7.93 22.96
CA LYS A 149 0.73 -8.93 23.42
C LYS A 149 0.25 -9.79 22.26
N VAL A 150 0.19 -11.10 22.48
CA VAL A 150 -0.17 -12.08 21.44
C VAL A 150 -1.70 -12.14 21.32
N THR A 151 -2.21 -11.82 20.14
CA THR A 151 -3.65 -11.85 19.85
C THR A 151 -4.13 -13.29 19.62
N CYS A 152 -5.43 -13.55 19.82
CA CYS A 152 -6.01 -14.90 19.65
C CYS A 152 -5.84 -15.49 18.24
N GLN A 153 -5.59 -14.67 17.21
CA GLN A 153 -5.36 -15.14 15.84
C GLN A 153 -3.95 -15.73 15.64
N ALA A 154 -2.93 -15.20 16.33
CA ALA A 154 -1.57 -15.74 16.30
C ALA A 154 -1.45 -17.09 17.04
N LYS A 155 -2.26 -17.30 18.09
CA LYS A 155 -2.32 -18.56 18.86
C LYS A 155 -2.79 -19.78 18.05
N LYS A 156 -3.53 -19.58 16.95
CA LYS A 156 -4.07 -20.68 16.11
C LYS A 156 -3.14 -21.12 14.98
N LYS A 157 -2.15 -20.30 14.58
CA LYS A 157 -1.23 -20.61 13.48
C LYS A 157 0.03 -21.37 13.95
N LEU A 158 0.42 -21.20 15.21
CA LEU A 158 1.48 -21.97 15.84
C LEU A 158 0.87 -23.17 16.56
N ALA A 159 0.57 -24.24 15.81
CA ALA A 159 -0.09 -25.45 16.32
C ALA A 159 0.71 -26.19 17.43
N GLU A 160 1.93 -25.74 17.74
CA GLU A 160 2.77 -26.24 18.84
C GLU A 160 2.84 -25.33 20.07
N ILE A 161 2.21 -24.14 20.05
CA ILE A 161 2.32 -23.18 21.16
C ILE A 161 1.02 -23.15 21.98
N SER A 162 1.14 -23.64 23.22
CA SER A 162 0.11 -23.69 24.27
C SER A 162 -0.76 -22.41 24.36
N GLU A 163 -2.04 -22.59 24.72
CA GLU A 163 -3.02 -21.50 24.97
C GLU A 163 -2.51 -20.41 25.95
N ASP A 164 -1.46 -20.72 26.69
CA ASP A 164 -0.87 -19.90 27.75
C ASP A 164 0.11 -18.82 27.26
N LEU A 165 0.41 -18.68 25.96
CA LEU A 165 1.27 -17.60 25.44
C LEU A 165 0.59 -16.22 25.60
N ILE A 166 1.26 -15.25 26.23
CA ILE A 166 0.73 -13.90 26.50
C ILE A 166 1.49 -12.82 25.73
N TYR A 167 2.82 -12.83 25.74
CA TYR A 167 3.64 -11.79 25.11
C TYR A 167 4.75 -12.38 24.22
N THR A 168 5.22 -11.61 23.24
CA THR A 168 6.33 -12.00 22.36
C THR A 168 7.23 -10.81 22.02
N SER A 169 8.50 -11.08 21.72
CA SER A 169 9.47 -10.12 21.19
C SER A 169 10.32 -10.74 20.06
N SER A 170 10.46 -10.02 18.96
CA SER A 170 11.26 -10.40 17.77
C SER A 170 12.66 -9.78 17.75
N ILE A 171 13.13 -9.26 18.89
CA ILE A 171 14.40 -8.52 19.00
C ILE A 171 15.62 -9.31 18.48
N ALA A 172 15.61 -10.64 18.57
CA ALA A 172 16.73 -11.48 18.14
C ALA A 172 17.00 -11.37 16.62
N PHE A 173 15.96 -11.17 15.81
CA PHE A 173 16.12 -10.92 14.36
C PHE A 173 16.79 -9.58 14.09
N GLN A 174 16.41 -8.54 14.83
CA GLN A 174 16.98 -7.21 14.69
C GLN A 174 18.45 -7.19 15.12
N ILE A 175 18.81 -7.91 16.18
CA ILE A 175 20.19 -8.08 16.63
C ILE A 175 20.99 -8.88 15.59
N ALA A 176 20.47 -10.00 15.08
CA ALA A 176 21.12 -10.78 14.03
C ALA A 176 21.39 -9.94 12.77
N ALA A 177 20.45 -9.07 12.39
CA ALA A 177 20.63 -8.13 11.28
C ALA A 177 21.63 -7.02 11.58
N ALA A 178 21.71 -6.53 12.84
CA ALA A 178 22.71 -5.55 13.25
C ALA A 178 24.14 -6.12 13.21
N ILE A 179 24.34 -7.33 13.75
CA ILE A 179 25.63 -8.03 13.76
C ILE A 179 26.12 -8.34 12.34
N ARG A 180 25.24 -8.80 11.44
CA ARG A 180 25.60 -9.04 10.04
C ARG A 180 26.04 -7.79 9.30
N ARG A 181 25.47 -6.62 9.64
CA ARG A 181 25.83 -5.33 9.02
C ARG A 181 27.16 -4.77 9.52
N SER A 182 27.60 -5.08 10.73
CA SER A 182 28.89 -4.64 11.25
C SER A 182 30.07 -5.50 10.77
N GLN A 183 29.82 -6.71 10.27
CA GLN A 183 30.85 -7.59 9.72
C GLN A 183 31.27 -7.22 8.29
N SER A 184 30.53 -6.37 7.58
CA SER A 184 30.84 -6.00 6.19
C SER A 184 31.79 -4.81 6.04
N THR A 185 32.30 -4.23 7.14
CA THR A 185 33.09 -2.99 7.12
C THR A 185 34.53 -3.14 7.62
N ASP A 186 34.99 -4.32 8.02
CA ASP A 186 36.35 -4.50 8.57
C ASP A 186 37.01 -5.79 8.04
N GLU A 187 37.88 -5.67 7.04
CA GLU A 187 38.63 -6.80 6.44
C GLU A 187 39.95 -7.11 7.16
N THR A 188 40.21 -6.50 8.32
CA THR A 188 41.48 -6.68 9.03
C THR A 188 41.26 -7.02 10.49
N VAL A 189 41.04 -8.31 10.78
CA VAL A 189 41.56 -9.11 11.92
C VAL A 189 40.87 -10.47 11.87
N LYS A 190 41.52 -11.45 11.24
CA LYS A 190 41.21 -12.88 11.40
C LYS A 190 42.29 -13.49 12.28
N SER A 191 42.07 -13.51 13.58
CA SER A 191 42.69 -14.49 14.48
C SER A 191 42.03 -14.39 15.85
N GLN A 192 41.48 -15.52 16.31
CA GLN A 192 40.78 -15.76 17.58
C GLN A 192 39.33 -15.29 17.66
N GLU A 193 38.41 -16.10 17.12
CA GLU A 193 37.26 -16.64 17.87
C GLU A 193 36.44 -17.55 16.94
N SER A 194 36.57 -18.86 17.14
CA SER A 194 35.95 -19.92 16.35
C SER A 194 34.47 -20.19 16.71
N GLU A 195 33.78 -19.21 17.32
CA GLU A 195 32.38 -19.33 17.75
C GLU A 195 31.41 -18.38 17.00
N LEU A 196 31.92 -17.59 16.04
CA LEU A 196 31.30 -16.34 15.60
C LEU A 196 30.67 -16.33 14.20
N LEU A 197 30.48 -17.50 13.58
CA LEU A 197 29.84 -17.62 12.26
C LEU A 197 28.37 -18.10 12.31
N ASP A 198 27.84 -18.45 13.49
CA ASP A 198 26.52 -19.10 13.61
C ASP A 198 25.50 -18.38 14.51
N LEU A 199 25.69 -17.07 14.77
CA LEU A 199 24.72 -16.26 15.53
C LEU A 199 23.51 -15.89 14.65
N ASN A 200 22.68 -16.88 14.35
CA ASN A 200 21.36 -16.69 13.77
C ASN A 200 20.33 -16.24 14.84
N ALA A 201 19.17 -15.76 14.39
CA ALA A 201 18.13 -15.25 15.29
C ALA A 201 17.68 -16.29 16.34
N THR A 202 17.65 -17.58 15.99
CA THR A 202 17.28 -18.68 16.91
C THR A 202 18.27 -18.78 18.07
N THR A 203 19.57 -18.82 17.77
CA THR A 203 20.63 -18.91 18.78
C THR A 203 20.66 -17.67 19.69
N ILE A 204 20.43 -16.49 19.11
CA ILE A 204 20.34 -15.23 19.88
C ILE A 204 19.12 -15.27 20.80
N ALA A 205 17.96 -15.73 20.33
CA ALA A 205 16.76 -15.86 21.15
C ALA A 205 16.95 -16.86 22.29
N GLU A 206 17.61 -17.99 22.05
CA GLU A 206 17.92 -18.98 23.10
C GLU A 206 18.84 -18.41 24.17
N LYS A 207 19.93 -17.74 23.79
CA LYS A 207 20.84 -17.06 24.73
C LYS A 207 20.11 -16.00 25.55
N LEU A 208 19.31 -15.15 24.90
CA LEU A 208 18.51 -14.14 25.59
C LEU A 208 17.47 -14.77 26.52
N SER A 209 16.86 -15.89 26.14
CA SER A 209 15.90 -16.58 27.00
C SER A 209 16.54 -17.13 28.27
N CYS A 210 17.80 -17.57 28.23
CA CYS A 210 18.53 -17.97 29.43
C CYS A 210 18.88 -16.77 30.31
N LEU A 211 19.41 -15.69 29.73
CA LEU A 211 19.79 -14.49 30.47
C LEU A 211 18.60 -13.79 31.13
N VAL A 212 17.45 -13.76 30.47
CA VAL A 212 16.23 -13.16 31.02
C VAL A 212 15.63 -14.01 32.15
N LYS A 213 15.88 -15.33 32.18
CA LYS A 213 15.48 -16.20 33.30
C LYS A 213 16.27 -15.92 34.58
N GLU A 214 17.48 -15.36 34.47
CA GLU A 214 18.30 -14.99 35.63
C GLU A 214 17.77 -13.73 36.34
N HIS A 215 16.94 -12.94 35.67
CA HIS A 215 16.24 -11.79 36.24
C HIS A 215 14.87 -12.20 36.82
N GLU A 216 14.45 -11.56 37.91
CA GLU A 216 13.10 -11.72 38.47
C GLU A 216 12.04 -11.23 37.46
N LEU A 217 11.51 -12.16 36.66
CA LEU A 217 10.33 -11.90 35.82
C LEU A 217 9.14 -11.55 36.72
N PRO A 218 8.21 -10.69 36.26
CA PRO A 218 6.96 -10.41 36.97
C PRO A 218 6.30 -11.73 37.37
N SER A 219 5.95 -11.85 38.65
CA SER A 219 5.58 -13.10 39.33
C SER A 219 4.30 -13.71 38.76
N GLN A 220 4.42 -14.40 37.62
CA GLN A 220 3.43 -15.24 36.91
C GLN A 220 3.84 -15.58 35.47
N LEU A 221 5.01 -15.13 34.97
CA LEU A 221 5.43 -15.36 33.59
C LEU A 221 6.60 -16.35 33.47
N LEU A 222 6.51 -17.26 32.50
CA LEU A 222 7.57 -18.16 32.05
C LEU A 222 8.09 -17.69 30.69
N ILE A 223 9.39 -17.82 30.41
CA ILE A 223 9.97 -17.45 29.11
C ILE A 223 10.53 -18.67 28.36
N LYS A 224 10.29 -18.71 27.05
CA LYS A 224 10.87 -19.70 26.13
C LYS A 224 11.25 -19.04 24.80
N ALA A 225 12.40 -19.41 24.25
CA ALA A 225 12.77 -19.08 22.87
C ALA A 225 12.12 -20.07 21.89
N CYS A 226 11.51 -19.57 20.81
CA CYS A 226 11.01 -20.39 19.70
C CYS A 226 11.23 -19.66 18.38
N ASN A 227 11.94 -20.28 17.43
CA ASN A 227 12.14 -19.77 16.06
C ASN A 227 12.58 -18.30 16.00
N GLY A 228 13.54 -17.90 16.84
CA GLY A 228 14.02 -16.50 16.88
C GLY A 228 13.15 -15.51 17.64
N HIS A 229 12.05 -15.94 18.27
CA HIS A 229 11.22 -15.13 19.16
C HIS A 229 11.46 -15.45 20.64
N LEU A 230 11.33 -14.43 21.48
CA LEU A 230 11.22 -14.56 22.94
C LEU A 230 9.75 -14.54 23.33
N ASN A 231 9.24 -15.67 23.82
CA ASN A 231 7.83 -15.87 24.14
C ASN A 231 7.60 -15.99 25.65
N PHE A 232 6.57 -15.30 26.16
CA PHE A 232 6.24 -15.23 27.58
C PHE A 232 4.86 -15.85 27.87
N PHE A 233 4.81 -16.84 28.74
CA PHE A 233 3.66 -17.68 29.04
C PHE A 233 3.12 -17.46 30.45
N SER A 234 1.82 -17.67 30.65
CA SER A 234 1.22 -17.73 31.99
C SER A 234 1.72 -18.96 32.76
N ALA A 235 2.19 -18.78 33.99
CA ALA A 235 2.48 -19.88 34.89
C ALA A 235 1.16 -20.52 35.39
N LYS A 236 0.78 -21.68 34.84
CA LYS A 236 -0.35 -22.47 35.38
C LYS A 236 0.03 -23.02 36.77
N LYS A 237 -0.78 -22.75 37.80
CA LYS A 237 -0.66 -23.41 39.12
C LYS A 237 -0.89 -24.92 38.95
N GLN A 238 0.16 -25.69 39.20
CA GLN A 238 0.13 -27.15 39.20
C GLN A 238 -0.84 -27.66 40.28
N LYS A 239 -1.87 -28.42 39.90
CA LYS A 239 -2.55 -29.34 40.83
C LYS A 239 -1.87 -30.70 40.69
N ASN A 240 -1.38 -31.21 41.83
CA ASN A 240 -0.79 -32.53 41.98
C ASN A 240 -1.72 -33.63 41.48
N SER A 241 -1.14 -34.60 40.76
CA SER A 241 -1.55 -36.01 40.78
C SER A 241 -0.36 -36.85 40.31
N GLU A 242 0.35 -37.42 41.27
CA GLU A 242 1.32 -38.49 41.08
C GLU A 242 0.62 -39.85 40.81
N PHE A 243 1.43 -40.85 40.42
CA PHE A 243 1.19 -42.32 40.35
C PHE A 243 0.46 -42.83 39.07
N ILE A 244 0.91 -43.83 38.27
CA ILE A 244 1.98 -44.86 38.35
C ILE A 244 2.51 -45.20 36.94
N ASN A 245 3.76 -45.62 36.93
CA ASN A 245 4.57 -46.18 35.84
C ASN A 245 4.27 -47.68 35.60
N SER A 246 4.05 -48.13 34.36
CA SER A 246 4.44 -49.48 33.92
C SER A 246 4.40 -49.65 32.40
N LYS A 247 5.52 -50.18 31.89
CA LYS A 247 5.80 -50.70 30.55
C LYS A 247 4.87 -51.88 30.19
N GLU A 248 4.58 -52.08 28.90
CA GLU A 248 5.03 -53.22 28.05
C GLU A 248 4.15 -53.47 26.81
N ILE A 249 4.81 -53.45 25.65
CA ILE A 249 4.84 -54.43 24.54
C ILE A 249 3.69 -55.45 24.46
N MET A 250 3.02 -55.56 23.31
CA MET A 250 2.94 -56.80 22.49
C MET A 250 2.10 -56.63 21.21
N GLN A 251 2.63 -57.23 20.14
CA GLN A 251 2.06 -57.39 18.81
C GLN A 251 0.98 -58.49 18.77
N ALA A 252 0.28 -58.51 17.61
CA ALA A 252 -0.39 -59.65 16.96
C ALA A 252 -1.87 -59.90 17.30
N SER A 253 -2.74 -59.75 16.29
CA SER A 253 -3.13 -60.90 15.45
C SER A 253 -4.19 -60.51 14.41
N ARG A 254 -4.03 -61.11 13.22
CA ARG A 254 -5.02 -61.18 12.14
C ARG A 254 -6.26 -61.92 12.62
N GLY A 255 -7.44 -61.53 12.13
CA GLY A 255 -8.52 -62.50 11.93
C GLY A 255 -9.94 -62.00 12.13
N ASN A 256 -10.61 -61.81 10.99
CA ASN A 256 -11.94 -62.34 10.70
C ASN A 256 -13.17 -61.42 10.76
N ARG A 257 -13.99 -61.64 9.72
CA ARG A 257 -15.25 -61.00 9.37
C ARG A 257 -16.32 -61.24 10.43
N GLY A 258 -17.13 -60.22 10.69
CA GLY A 258 -18.33 -60.34 11.52
C GLY A 258 -19.25 -59.15 11.29
N ASN A 259 -20.22 -59.36 10.41
CA ASN A 259 -21.26 -58.41 10.04
C ASN A 259 -22.17 -58.15 11.26
N THR A 260 -22.29 -56.92 11.74
CA THR A 260 -23.39 -56.56 12.64
C THR A 260 -23.76 -55.08 12.51
N LYS A 261 -24.95 -54.86 11.95
CA LYS A 261 -25.67 -53.58 11.89
C LYS A 261 -25.55 -52.81 13.20
N ARG A 262 -24.92 -51.63 13.16
CA ARG A 262 -25.23 -50.55 14.10
C ARG A 262 -25.88 -49.42 13.32
N ILE A 263 -27.07 -49.08 13.80
CA ILE A 263 -27.85 -47.91 13.45
C ILE A 263 -26.97 -46.69 13.69
N CYS A 264 -26.60 -46.00 12.61
CA CYS A 264 -25.94 -44.71 12.67
C CYS A 264 -27.05 -43.66 12.82
N SER A 265 -27.16 -43.08 14.01
CA SER A 265 -27.80 -41.80 14.22
C SER A 265 -27.08 -40.78 13.36
N THR A 266 -27.78 -40.26 12.35
CA THR A 266 -27.35 -39.09 11.58
C THR A 266 -27.25 -37.89 12.53
N ASP A 267 -26.04 -37.66 13.05
CA ASP A 267 -25.63 -36.32 13.50
C ASP A 267 -25.55 -35.44 12.26
N SER A 268 -26.72 -34.93 11.89
CA SER A 268 -26.84 -33.77 11.03
C SER A 268 -26.31 -32.59 11.84
N ASN A 269 -24.99 -32.41 11.82
CA ASN A 269 -24.40 -31.09 12.00
C ASN A 269 -24.93 -30.22 10.86
N ALA A 270 -26.12 -29.68 11.05
CA ALA A 270 -26.67 -28.60 10.26
C ALA A 270 -25.72 -27.42 10.47
N VAL A 271 -24.76 -27.29 9.55
CA VAL A 271 -23.98 -26.08 9.37
C VAL A 271 -25.02 -24.98 9.11
N LEU A 272 -25.29 -24.19 10.15
CA LEU A 272 -26.05 -22.95 10.02
C LEU A 272 -25.46 -22.19 8.84
N PRO A 273 -26.26 -21.74 7.86
CA PRO A 273 -25.73 -21.05 6.69
C PRO A 273 -24.96 -19.82 7.15
N GLN A 274 -23.62 -19.88 7.10
CA GLN A 274 -22.77 -18.74 7.35
C GLN A 274 -23.16 -17.67 6.35
N LYS A 275 -23.63 -16.53 6.86
CA LYS A 275 -24.01 -15.39 6.04
C LYS A 275 -22.74 -14.81 5.43
N ARG A 276 -22.42 -15.23 4.21
CA ARG A 276 -21.30 -14.67 3.44
C ARG A 276 -21.53 -13.18 3.24
N ARG A 277 -20.49 -12.37 3.48
CA ARG A 277 -20.52 -10.94 3.16
C ARG A 277 -20.57 -10.78 1.66
N LYS A 278 -21.34 -9.80 1.18
CA LYS A 278 -21.44 -9.49 -0.24
C LYS A 278 -20.50 -8.34 -0.59
N LEU A 279 -19.52 -8.60 -1.46
CA LEU A 279 -18.75 -7.55 -2.13
C LEU A 279 -19.48 -7.12 -3.41
N GLU A 280 -19.64 -5.82 -3.58
CA GLU A 280 -20.18 -5.21 -4.78
C GLU A 280 -19.23 -4.13 -5.28
N ILE A 281 -18.91 -4.14 -6.57
CA ILE A 281 -18.06 -3.13 -7.21
C ILE A 281 -18.91 -2.41 -8.25
N ARG A 282 -19.01 -1.08 -8.15
CA ARG A 282 -19.82 -0.25 -9.04
C ARG A 282 -18.91 0.74 -9.77
N MET A 283 -19.18 0.98 -11.05
CA MET A 283 -18.49 2.00 -11.83
C MET A 283 -19.46 3.14 -12.11
N ASN A 284 -19.33 4.25 -11.37
CA ASN A 284 -20.22 5.41 -11.50
C ASN A 284 -19.50 6.56 -12.19
N ARG A 285 -20.24 7.36 -12.96
CA ARG A 285 -19.71 8.61 -13.54
C ARG A 285 -19.18 9.50 -12.42
N SER A 286 -17.99 10.06 -12.63
CA SER A 286 -17.40 10.99 -11.67
C SER A 286 -18.35 12.16 -11.46
N SER A 287 -18.85 12.25 -10.24
CA SER A 287 -19.84 13.21 -9.78
C SER A 287 -19.72 13.31 -8.26
N PHE A 288 -20.21 14.39 -7.68
CA PHE A 288 -20.16 14.54 -6.23
C PHE A 288 -21.16 13.61 -5.56
N ASP A 289 -20.67 12.77 -4.67
CA ASP A 289 -21.47 11.95 -3.77
C ASP A 289 -21.10 12.24 -2.31
N GLN A 290 -22.12 12.33 -1.45
CA GLN A 290 -21.96 12.73 -0.06
C GLN A 290 -21.33 11.61 0.79
N GLU A 291 -21.63 10.34 0.51
CA GLU A 291 -21.06 9.18 1.21
C GLU A 291 -19.58 9.02 0.84
N GLU A 292 -19.24 9.17 -0.45
CA GLU A 292 -17.85 9.17 -0.93
C GLU A 292 -17.04 10.30 -0.30
N PHE A 293 -17.57 11.52 -0.25
CA PHE A 293 -16.88 12.63 0.38
C PHE A 293 -16.64 12.39 1.89
N ALA A 294 -17.61 11.80 2.59
CA ALA A 294 -17.45 11.45 4.00
C ALA A 294 -16.32 10.42 4.20
N LEU A 295 -16.23 9.43 3.31
CA LEU A 295 -15.16 8.44 3.31
C LEU A 295 -13.80 9.08 3.00
N TYR A 296 -13.72 9.90 1.96
CA TYR A 296 -12.51 10.65 1.60
C TYR A 296 -12.03 11.52 2.76
N ARG A 297 -12.93 12.27 3.40
CA ARG A 297 -12.58 13.13 4.53
C ARG A 297 -11.99 12.34 5.70
N ARG A 298 -12.59 11.20 6.01
CA ARG A 298 -12.09 10.31 7.06
C ARG A 298 -10.72 9.73 6.70
N TYR A 299 -10.53 9.34 5.44
CA TYR A 299 -9.26 8.84 4.94
C TYR A 299 -8.16 9.90 5.04
N GLN A 300 -8.39 11.12 4.54
CA GLN A 300 -7.43 12.23 4.64
C GLN A 300 -7.00 12.50 6.08
N ILE A 301 -7.97 12.64 7.00
CA ILE A 301 -7.66 12.97 8.39
C ILE A 301 -6.90 11.82 9.08
N LYS A 302 -7.31 10.55 8.88
CA LYS A 302 -6.74 9.42 9.63
C LYS A 302 -5.47 8.85 9.02
N VAL A 303 -5.28 8.99 7.71
CA VAL A 303 -4.17 8.36 6.97
C VAL A 303 -3.13 9.38 6.53
N HIS A 304 -3.56 10.59 6.17
CA HIS A 304 -2.66 11.69 5.75
C HIS A 304 -2.40 12.72 6.86
N ASP A 305 -3.14 12.67 7.97
CA ASP A 305 -3.08 13.66 9.06
C ASP A 305 -3.44 15.09 8.59
N ASP A 306 -4.31 15.16 7.59
CA ASP A 306 -4.84 16.42 7.10
C ASP A 306 -5.71 17.11 8.13
N LYS A 307 -5.56 18.44 8.22
CA LYS A 307 -6.41 19.28 9.07
C LYS A 307 -7.87 19.21 8.59
N PRO A 308 -8.85 18.89 9.46
CA PRO A 308 -10.25 18.73 9.06
C PRO A 308 -10.88 19.92 8.34
N GLU A 309 -10.34 21.13 8.53
CA GLU A 309 -10.76 22.38 7.90
C GLU A 309 -10.27 22.52 6.46
N LYS A 310 -9.17 21.86 6.10
CA LYS A 310 -8.62 21.85 4.74
C LYS A 310 -9.34 20.85 3.83
N VAL A 311 -9.96 19.83 4.40
CA VAL A 311 -10.66 18.78 3.67
C VAL A 311 -12.11 19.20 3.38
N THR A 312 -12.25 20.11 2.41
CA THR A 312 -13.53 20.73 2.03
C THR A 312 -14.18 20.01 0.85
N VAL A 313 -15.49 20.19 0.69
CA VAL A 313 -16.22 19.72 -0.51
C VAL A 313 -15.64 20.34 -1.79
N GLY A 314 -15.22 21.62 -1.73
CA GLY A 314 -14.64 22.32 -2.87
C GLY A 314 -13.31 21.74 -3.32
N SER A 315 -12.40 21.44 -2.38
CA SER A 315 -11.14 20.78 -2.71
C SER A 315 -11.34 19.35 -3.21
N TYR A 316 -12.26 18.58 -2.59
CA TYR A 316 -12.64 17.25 -3.09
C TYR A 316 -13.17 17.30 -4.53
N LYS A 317 -14.09 18.23 -4.84
CA LYS A 317 -14.63 18.36 -6.20
C LYS A 317 -13.54 18.71 -7.20
N ARG A 318 -12.75 19.76 -6.92
CA ARG A 318 -11.65 20.17 -7.79
C ARG A 318 -10.64 19.06 -8.00
N PHE A 319 -10.33 18.28 -6.97
CA PHE A 319 -9.32 17.23 -7.07
C PHE A 319 -9.85 15.96 -7.74
N LEU A 320 -11.00 15.44 -7.31
CA LEU A 320 -11.47 14.09 -7.64
C LEU A 320 -12.67 14.03 -8.58
N VAL A 321 -13.51 15.07 -8.62
CA VAL A 321 -14.73 15.10 -9.45
C VAL A 321 -14.50 15.81 -10.78
N ASP A 322 -13.92 17.00 -10.73
CA ASP A 322 -13.72 17.84 -11.90
C ASP A 322 -12.70 17.17 -12.86
N THR A 323 -13.01 17.19 -14.15
CA THR A 323 -12.21 16.49 -15.16
C THR A 323 -12.23 17.24 -16.49
N PRO A 324 -11.09 17.29 -17.23
CA PRO A 324 -11.06 17.80 -18.59
C PRO A 324 -11.50 16.73 -19.60
N ILE A 325 -11.68 15.48 -19.17
CA ILE A 325 -11.98 14.35 -20.06
C ILE A 325 -13.48 14.35 -20.39
N VAL A 326 -13.77 14.51 -21.67
CA VAL A 326 -15.14 14.47 -22.21
C VAL A 326 -15.72 13.07 -22.05
N PHE A 327 -16.97 13.00 -21.61
CA PHE A 327 -17.70 11.73 -21.53
C PHE A 327 -18.12 11.26 -22.91
N VAL A 328 -17.86 10.00 -23.22
CA VAL A 328 -18.39 9.32 -24.40
C VAL A 328 -19.24 8.15 -23.94
N PRO A 329 -20.58 8.21 -24.08
CA PRO A 329 -21.45 7.12 -23.66
C PRO A 329 -21.27 5.87 -24.53
N PRO A 330 -21.57 4.67 -24.02
CA PRO A 330 -21.61 3.47 -24.85
C PRO A 330 -22.65 3.62 -25.98
N VAL A 331 -22.33 3.11 -27.17
CA VAL A 331 -23.23 3.09 -28.32
C VAL A 331 -23.77 1.69 -28.50
N SER A 332 -25.10 1.55 -28.56
CA SER A 332 -25.75 0.24 -28.69
C SER A 332 -25.27 -0.52 -29.93
N GLY A 333 -24.76 -1.73 -29.72
CA GLY A 333 -24.25 -2.60 -30.80
C GLY A 333 -22.82 -2.31 -31.24
N ASP A 334 -22.14 -1.34 -30.61
CA ASP A 334 -20.76 -1.00 -30.89
C ASP A 334 -19.83 -1.54 -29.77
N ASN A 335 -18.91 -2.42 -30.16
CA ASN A 335 -17.90 -3.03 -29.30
C ASN A 335 -16.56 -2.24 -29.34
N THR A 336 -16.60 -0.96 -29.71
CA THR A 336 -15.43 -0.08 -29.61
C THR A 336 -15.42 0.72 -28.31
N ILE A 337 -16.56 0.84 -27.63
CA ILE A 337 -16.72 1.60 -26.38
C ILE A 337 -17.12 0.64 -25.25
N PRO A 338 -16.48 0.69 -24.08
CA PRO A 338 -16.82 -0.19 -22.96
C PRO A 338 -18.23 0.11 -22.42
N PRO A 339 -18.89 -0.83 -21.71
CA PRO A 339 -20.25 -0.64 -21.20
C PRO A 339 -20.47 0.59 -20.31
N CYS A 340 -19.41 1.11 -19.67
CA CYS A 340 -19.48 2.33 -18.86
C CYS A 340 -19.26 3.63 -19.68
N GLY A 341 -18.78 3.53 -20.92
CA GLY A 341 -18.32 4.65 -21.73
C GLY A 341 -16.85 5.04 -21.44
N PHE A 342 -16.34 6.03 -22.18
CA PHE A 342 -15.04 6.66 -21.89
C PHE A 342 -15.23 7.92 -21.05
N GLY A 343 -14.29 8.21 -20.15
CA GLY A 343 -14.31 9.38 -19.28
C GLY A 343 -13.77 9.10 -17.88
N SER A 344 -14.08 9.98 -16.94
CA SER A 344 -13.73 9.81 -15.52
C SER A 344 -14.85 9.17 -14.71
N PHE A 345 -14.48 8.24 -13.83
CA PHE A 345 -15.38 7.43 -13.02
C PHE A 345 -14.89 7.27 -11.59
N HIS A 346 -15.82 7.00 -10.69
CA HIS A 346 -15.57 6.53 -9.33
C HIS A 346 -15.95 5.05 -9.27
N GLN A 347 -14.96 4.19 -9.06
CA GLN A 347 -15.12 2.77 -8.82
C GLN A 347 -15.35 2.52 -7.33
N GLN A 348 -16.61 2.31 -6.95
CA GLN A 348 -17.00 2.11 -5.56
C GLN A 348 -16.89 0.64 -5.17
N TYR A 349 -16.33 0.37 -3.99
CA TYR A 349 -16.25 -0.95 -3.38
C TYR A 349 -17.15 -0.96 -2.15
N LEU A 350 -18.19 -1.81 -2.17
CA LEU A 350 -19.15 -1.92 -1.08
C LEU A 350 -19.11 -3.32 -0.48
N ILE A 351 -19.04 -3.42 0.84
CA ILE A 351 -19.15 -4.69 1.57
C ILE A 351 -20.42 -4.65 2.40
N ASP A 352 -21.32 -5.60 2.15
CA ASP A 352 -22.66 -5.65 2.77
C ASP A 352 -23.44 -4.34 2.62
N GLY A 353 -23.25 -3.66 1.48
CA GLY A 353 -23.87 -2.38 1.16
C GLY A 353 -23.21 -1.16 1.81
N LYS A 354 -22.17 -1.32 2.63
CA LYS A 354 -21.36 -0.22 3.17
C LYS A 354 -20.23 0.14 2.20
N LEU A 355 -20.09 1.41 1.83
CA LEU A 355 -18.94 1.89 1.05
C LEU A 355 -17.64 1.78 1.87
N VAL A 356 -16.64 1.06 1.34
CA VAL A 356 -15.35 0.83 2.01
C VAL A 356 -14.14 1.34 1.23
N ALA A 357 -14.26 1.55 -0.09
CA ALA A 357 -13.22 2.19 -0.89
C ALA A 357 -13.82 2.83 -2.14
N VAL A 358 -13.11 3.81 -2.69
CA VAL A 358 -13.42 4.45 -3.97
C VAL A 358 -12.12 4.66 -4.74
N GLY A 359 -12.02 4.04 -5.92
CA GLY A 359 -10.99 4.31 -6.91
C GLY A 359 -11.45 5.39 -7.87
N VAL A 360 -10.68 6.46 -8.01
CA VAL A 360 -10.89 7.49 -9.03
C VAL A 360 -10.07 7.10 -10.25
N VAL A 361 -10.77 6.77 -11.33
CA VAL A 361 -10.18 6.18 -12.54
C VAL A 361 -10.62 6.92 -13.79
N ASP A 362 -9.76 6.92 -14.81
CA ASP A 362 -10.08 7.36 -16.15
C ASP A 362 -10.11 6.17 -17.09
N VAL A 363 -11.24 5.95 -17.75
CA VAL A 363 -11.39 4.93 -18.80
C VAL A 363 -11.22 5.62 -20.14
N LEU A 364 -10.15 5.29 -20.84
CA LEU A 364 -9.72 5.89 -22.11
C LEU A 364 -9.64 4.81 -23.20
N PRO A 365 -9.59 5.18 -24.50
CA PRO A 365 -9.65 4.20 -25.59
C PRO A 365 -8.66 3.04 -25.52
N ARG A 366 -7.47 3.26 -24.94
CA ARG A 366 -6.44 2.20 -24.82
C ARG A 366 -6.19 1.70 -23.40
N CYS A 367 -6.73 2.36 -22.38
CA CYS A 367 -6.38 2.05 -21.01
C CYS A 367 -7.40 2.45 -19.96
N LEU A 368 -7.30 1.81 -18.80
CA LEU A 368 -7.79 2.36 -17.53
C LEU A 368 -6.59 2.97 -16.79
N SER A 369 -6.73 4.22 -16.36
CA SER A 369 -5.71 4.94 -15.59
C SER A 369 -6.19 5.24 -14.18
N SER A 370 -5.48 4.73 -13.19
CA SER A 370 -5.79 4.98 -11.78
C SER A 370 -5.16 6.28 -11.32
N LYS A 371 -6.00 7.18 -10.83
CA LYS A 371 -5.61 8.52 -10.41
C LYS A 371 -5.45 8.61 -8.90
N TYR A 372 -6.45 8.16 -8.16
CA TYR A 372 -6.46 8.25 -6.71
C TYR A 372 -7.30 7.13 -6.08
N LEU A 373 -6.97 6.72 -4.86
CA LEU A 373 -7.75 5.74 -4.11
C LEU A 373 -7.84 6.20 -2.66
N PHE A 374 -9.07 6.24 -2.13
CA PHE A 374 -9.32 6.44 -0.71
C PHE A 374 -10.22 5.33 -0.18
N TRP A 375 -10.03 4.96 1.08
CA TRP A 375 -10.65 3.77 1.65
C TRP A 375 -10.89 3.92 3.15
N ASP A 376 -11.77 3.09 3.71
CA ASP A 376 -12.17 3.14 5.12
C ASP A 376 -11.01 2.62 5.97
N PRO A 377 -10.39 3.46 6.82
CA PRO A 377 -9.23 3.06 7.62
C PRO A 377 -9.45 1.83 8.51
N ASP A 378 -10.71 1.49 8.84
CA ASP A 378 -11.03 0.30 9.63
C ASP A 378 -10.90 -1.00 8.82
N PHE A 379 -10.80 -0.90 7.50
CA PHE A 379 -10.57 -2.01 6.57
C PHE A 379 -9.12 -2.06 6.07
N ALA A 380 -8.18 -1.32 6.69
CA ALA A 380 -6.75 -1.31 6.36
C ALA A 380 -6.18 -2.73 6.24
N PHE A 381 -6.57 -3.62 7.16
CA PHE A 381 -6.12 -5.00 7.20
C PHE A 381 -6.36 -5.77 5.89
N LEU A 382 -7.34 -5.36 5.06
CA LEU A 382 -7.63 -5.97 3.75
C LEU A 382 -6.67 -5.52 2.63
N SER A 383 -5.80 -4.54 2.89
CA SER A 383 -4.85 -4.00 1.92
C SER A 383 -5.55 -3.48 0.66
N LEU A 384 -6.57 -2.63 0.86
CA LEU A 384 -7.49 -2.18 -0.20
C LEU A 384 -6.79 -1.49 -1.37
N GLY A 385 -5.63 -0.85 -1.13
CA GLY A 385 -4.76 -0.31 -2.19
C GLY A 385 -4.24 -1.35 -3.17
N LYS A 386 -3.72 -2.47 -2.66
CA LYS A 386 -3.25 -3.57 -3.51
C LYS A 386 -4.44 -4.29 -4.15
N TYR A 387 -5.54 -4.44 -3.42
CA TYR A 387 -6.75 -5.12 -3.89
C TYR A 387 -7.44 -4.37 -5.03
N SER A 388 -7.59 -3.03 -4.95
CA SER A 388 -8.25 -2.24 -5.99
C SER A 388 -7.50 -2.35 -7.32
N ALA A 389 -6.17 -2.26 -7.30
CA ALA A 389 -5.35 -2.43 -8.50
C ALA A 389 -5.54 -3.81 -9.15
N LEU A 390 -5.68 -4.88 -8.36
CA LEU A 390 -6.00 -6.22 -8.90
C LEU A 390 -7.39 -6.25 -9.55
N GLN A 391 -8.37 -5.58 -8.96
CA GLN A 391 -9.72 -5.48 -9.52
C GLN A 391 -9.74 -4.64 -10.80
N GLU A 392 -8.99 -3.54 -10.85
CA GLU A 392 -8.85 -2.67 -12.02
C GLU A 392 -8.17 -3.41 -13.19
N ILE A 393 -7.10 -4.17 -12.92
CA ILE A 393 -6.46 -5.02 -13.95
C ILE A 393 -7.45 -6.07 -14.48
N ASN A 394 -8.15 -6.76 -13.57
CA ASN A 394 -9.14 -7.76 -13.97
C ASN A 394 -10.27 -7.14 -14.78
N TRP A 395 -10.73 -5.94 -14.40
CA TRP A 395 -11.76 -5.21 -15.13
C TRP A 395 -11.31 -4.85 -16.55
N VAL A 396 -10.07 -4.39 -16.75
CA VAL A 396 -9.52 -4.14 -18.10
C VAL A 396 -9.48 -5.43 -18.91
N LYS A 397 -9.00 -6.53 -18.31
CA LYS A 397 -8.91 -7.84 -18.96
C LYS A 397 -10.28 -8.36 -19.40
N GLU A 398 -11.31 -8.24 -18.55
CA GLU A 398 -12.68 -8.64 -18.88
C GLU A 398 -13.31 -7.74 -19.94
N THR A 399 -13.08 -6.43 -19.83
CA THR A 399 -13.63 -5.42 -20.75
C THR A 399 -13.00 -5.52 -22.13
N GLN A 400 -11.74 -5.95 -22.24
CA GLN A 400 -11.05 -6.14 -23.52
C GLN A 400 -11.78 -7.12 -24.45
N ASN A 401 -12.53 -8.08 -23.91
CA ASN A 401 -13.37 -8.99 -24.71
C ASN A 401 -14.44 -8.23 -25.52
N HIS A 402 -14.89 -7.08 -25.01
CA HIS A 402 -15.91 -6.23 -25.63
C HIS A 402 -15.33 -4.96 -26.24
N CYS A 403 -14.13 -4.52 -25.83
CA CYS A 403 -13.44 -3.34 -26.33
C CYS A 403 -11.95 -3.67 -26.52
N PRO A 404 -11.56 -4.29 -27.65
CA PRO A 404 -10.20 -4.82 -27.82
C PRO A 404 -9.08 -3.79 -27.77
N SER A 405 -9.38 -2.50 -27.93
CA SER A 405 -8.39 -1.42 -27.83
C SER A 405 -7.98 -1.15 -26.38
N LEU A 406 -8.85 -1.41 -25.40
CA LEU A 406 -8.60 -1.19 -23.97
C LEU A 406 -7.74 -2.32 -23.40
N GLN A 407 -6.41 -2.20 -23.52
CA GLN A 407 -5.49 -3.28 -23.18
C GLN A 407 -4.60 -2.98 -21.97
N TYR A 408 -4.43 -1.70 -21.64
CA TYR A 408 -3.43 -1.27 -20.66
C TYR A 408 -4.06 -0.82 -19.35
N TYR A 409 -3.34 -1.06 -18.27
CA TYR A 409 -3.63 -0.53 -16.95
C TYR A 409 -2.48 0.39 -16.51
N TYR A 410 -2.78 1.65 -16.25
CA TYR A 410 -1.82 2.66 -15.81
C TYR A 410 -1.91 2.83 -14.30
N LEU A 411 -0.81 2.54 -13.59
CA LEU A 411 -0.74 2.67 -12.13
C LEU A 411 -0.37 4.09 -11.67
N GLY A 412 -0.29 5.05 -12.60
CA GLY A 412 0.16 6.41 -12.35
C GLY A 412 1.67 6.57 -12.49
N TYR A 413 2.29 7.32 -11.59
CA TYR A 413 3.75 7.45 -11.52
C TYR A 413 4.39 6.35 -10.67
N TYR A 414 5.67 6.09 -10.91
CA TYR A 414 6.58 5.25 -10.16
C TYR A 414 7.82 6.09 -9.84
N ILE A 415 8.18 6.15 -8.57
CA ILE A 415 9.39 6.85 -8.10
C ILE A 415 10.28 5.79 -7.49
N HIS A 416 11.42 5.52 -8.11
CA HIS A 416 12.29 4.40 -7.76
C HIS A 416 12.85 4.51 -6.33
N SER A 417 13.23 5.73 -5.93
CA SER A 417 13.74 6.05 -4.60
C SER A 417 12.67 6.03 -3.49
N CYS A 418 11.38 6.03 -3.84
CA CYS A 418 10.30 6.11 -2.86
C CYS A 418 9.74 4.72 -2.52
N SER A 419 9.99 4.25 -1.29
CA SER A 419 9.53 2.94 -0.79
C SER A 419 8.03 2.72 -0.96
N LYS A 420 7.21 3.74 -0.69
CA LYS A 420 5.74 3.70 -0.84
C LYS A 420 5.26 3.49 -2.29
N MET A 421 6.13 3.74 -3.27
CA MET A 421 5.81 3.64 -4.69
C MET A 421 6.41 2.38 -5.33
N ARG A 422 7.31 1.68 -4.62
CA ARG A 422 7.96 0.46 -5.13
C ARG A 422 6.99 -0.67 -5.43
N TYR A 423 5.86 -0.74 -4.72
CA TYR A 423 4.87 -1.80 -4.92
C TYR A 423 4.29 -1.84 -6.34
N LYS A 424 4.27 -0.71 -7.07
CA LYS A 424 3.74 -0.65 -8.44
C LYS A 424 4.54 -1.49 -9.43
N ALA A 425 5.85 -1.61 -9.21
CA ALA A 425 6.72 -2.47 -10.01
C ALA A 425 6.52 -3.98 -9.74
N ALA A 426 5.80 -4.34 -8.67
CA ALA A 426 5.47 -5.73 -8.38
C ALA A 426 4.30 -6.26 -9.24
N TYR A 427 3.63 -5.41 -10.02
CA TYR A 427 2.59 -5.83 -10.96
C TYR A 427 3.23 -6.15 -12.32
N ARG A 428 3.53 -7.44 -12.54
CA ARG A 428 4.30 -7.87 -13.70
C ARG A 428 3.43 -8.42 -14.84
N PRO A 429 3.87 -8.29 -16.10
CA PRO A 429 5.05 -7.51 -16.55
C PRO A 429 4.73 -6.01 -16.60
N SER A 430 5.48 -5.18 -15.87
CA SER A 430 5.32 -3.72 -15.90
C SER A 430 6.35 -3.06 -16.81
N GLU A 431 5.96 -1.93 -17.39
CA GLU A 431 6.82 -1.10 -18.24
C GLU A 431 6.90 0.32 -17.66
N LEU A 432 8.07 0.95 -17.76
CA LEU A 432 8.30 2.35 -17.48
C LEU A 432 8.42 3.15 -18.78
N LEU A 433 7.80 4.33 -18.82
CA LEU A 433 7.93 5.26 -19.93
C LEU A 433 9.25 6.02 -19.83
N CYS A 434 10.08 5.97 -20.87
CA CYS A 434 11.25 6.84 -21.00
C CYS A 434 10.76 8.31 -21.09
N PRO A 435 11.15 9.18 -20.14
CA PRO A 435 10.55 10.51 -19.99
C PRO A 435 10.90 11.48 -21.13
N LEU A 436 12.00 11.24 -21.82
CA LEU A 436 12.47 12.07 -22.94
C LEU A 436 11.96 11.58 -24.30
N ARG A 437 12.02 10.26 -24.55
CA ARG A 437 11.73 9.68 -25.87
C ARG A 437 10.38 8.98 -25.97
N TYR A 438 9.61 8.93 -24.89
CA TYR A 438 8.28 8.34 -24.82
C TYR A 438 8.22 6.88 -25.27
N GLN A 439 9.30 6.15 -25.04
CA GLN A 439 9.42 4.72 -25.33
C GLN A 439 9.18 3.91 -24.07
N TRP A 440 8.39 2.85 -24.20
CA TRP A 440 8.11 1.94 -23.10
C TRP A 440 9.25 0.93 -22.93
N VAL A 441 9.70 0.76 -21.68
CA VAL A 441 10.85 -0.03 -21.30
C VAL A 441 10.42 -1.03 -20.23
N PRO A 442 10.64 -2.34 -20.40
CA PRO A 442 10.33 -3.33 -19.36
C PRO A 442 11.02 -2.98 -18.04
N PHE A 443 10.29 -3.10 -16.93
CA PHE A 443 10.80 -2.71 -15.61
C PHE A 443 12.08 -3.48 -15.23
N GLU A 444 12.19 -4.74 -15.62
CA GLU A 444 13.35 -5.59 -15.39
C GLU A 444 14.63 -5.05 -16.06
N VAL A 445 14.47 -4.29 -17.17
CA VAL A 445 15.57 -3.60 -17.85
C VAL A 445 15.83 -2.23 -17.22
N ALA A 446 14.77 -1.53 -16.82
CA ALA A 446 14.89 -0.20 -16.21
C ALA A 446 15.47 -0.23 -14.79
N SER A 447 15.13 -1.24 -13.98
CA SER A 447 15.50 -1.30 -12.55
C SER A 447 17.01 -1.20 -12.33
N PRO A 448 17.88 -2.00 -12.98
CA PRO A 448 19.33 -1.91 -12.77
C PRO A 448 19.91 -0.54 -13.14
N LEU A 449 19.30 0.16 -14.11
CA LEU A 449 19.74 1.50 -14.51
C LEU A 449 19.38 2.53 -13.42
N LEU A 450 18.17 2.41 -12.86
CA LEU A 450 17.66 3.29 -11.80
C LEU A 450 18.31 3.01 -10.44
N ASP A 451 18.79 1.79 -10.20
CA ASP A 451 19.58 1.45 -9.00
C ASP A 451 20.91 2.23 -8.98
N GLY A 452 21.47 2.53 -10.16
CA GLY A 452 22.74 3.26 -10.30
C GLY A 452 22.63 4.77 -10.37
N ASN A 453 21.50 5.32 -10.83
CA ASN A 453 21.30 6.77 -10.99
C ASN A 453 19.86 7.19 -10.65
N PRO A 454 19.64 8.31 -9.94
CA PRO A 454 18.29 8.79 -9.61
C PRO A 454 17.43 9.08 -10.84
N TYR A 455 18.04 9.58 -11.91
CA TYR A 455 17.39 9.88 -13.19
C TYR A 455 18.18 9.25 -14.34
N VAL A 456 17.47 8.52 -15.19
CA VAL A 456 17.99 7.85 -16.39
C VAL A 456 17.05 8.09 -17.57
N ILE A 457 17.64 8.40 -18.72
CA ILE A 457 16.97 8.33 -20.02
C ILE A 457 16.87 6.85 -20.41
N LEU A 458 15.79 6.20 -19.99
CA LEU A 458 15.68 4.74 -20.04
C LEU A 458 15.98 4.18 -21.43
N SER A 459 15.50 4.78 -22.52
CA SER A 459 15.68 4.20 -23.85
C SER A 459 17.12 4.14 -24.37
N ASP A 460 18.10 4.74 -23.71
CA ASP A 460 19.51 4.59 -24.10
C ASP A 460 20.01 3.14 -24.06
N TYR A 461 19.39 2.25 -23.26
CA TYR A 461 19.77 0.83 -23.26
C TYR A 461 19.51 0.15 -24.61
N LEU A 462 18.52 0.62 -25.40
CA LEU A 462 18.21 0.04 -26.71
C LEU A 462 19.36 0.27 -27.68
N ALA A 463 19.95 1.46 -27.67
CA ALA A 463 21.12 1.78 -28.48
C ALA A 463 22.33 0.91 -28.11
N VAL A 464 22.55 0.67 -26.82
CA VAL A 464 23.62 -0.22 -26.33
C VAL A 464 23.38 -1.67 -26.75
N LYS A 465 22.12 -2.13 -26.70
CA LYS A 465 21.73 -3.48 -27.11
C LYS A 465 21.90 -3.70 -28.62
N ASP A 466 21.53 -2.73 -29.44
CA ASP A 466 21.67 -2.82 -30.90
C ASP A 466 23.15 -2.79 -31.34
N CYS A 467 24.00 -2.03 -30.64
CA CYS A 467 25.45 -2.08 -30.84
C CYS A 467 26.08 -3.42 -30.42
N ALA A 468 25.51 -4.11 -29.43
CA ALA A 468 25.97 -5.43 -28.99
C ALA A 468 25.47 -6.59 -29.88
N MET A 469 24.48 -6.35 -30.75
CA MET A 469 23.80 -7.37 -31.58
C MET A 469 24.12 -7.27 -33.09
N SER A 470 25.31 -6.78 -33.47
CA SER A 470 25.80 -6.94 -34.85
C SER A 470 26.38 -8.36 -35.08
N PRO A 471 26.10 -9.04 -36.21
CA PRO A 471 26.03 -10.50 -36.26
C PRO A 471 27.38 -11.19 -36.52
N LYS A 472 27.70 -12.21 -35.71
CA LYS A 472 28.47 -13.38 -36.17
C LYS A 472 27.54 -14.58 -36.16
N LEU A 473 27.12 -15.00 -37.34
CA LEU A 473 26.37 -16.24 -37.55
C LEU A 473 27.30 -17.45 -37.33
N PRO A 474 26.86 -18.50 -36.61
CA PRO A 474 27.28 -19.86 -36.90
C PRO A 474 26.14 -20.61 -37.61
N ASN A 475 26.54 -21.44 -38.57
CA ASN A 475 25.69 -22.19 -39.51
C ASN A 475 24.69 -23.17 -38.86
N PRO A 476 23.60 -23.51 -39.56
CA PRO A 476 22.53 -24.36 -39.07
C PRO A 476 22.93 -25.85 -39.14
N VAL A 477 22.51 -26.62 -38.13
CA VAL A 477 22.43 -28.08 -38.21
C VAL A 477 20.97 -28.47 -37.99
N GLU A 478 20.45 -29.25 -38.92
CA GLU A 478 19.08 -29.71 -39.04
C GLU A 478 18.70 -30.82 -38.04
N ASN A 479 17.38 -30.88 -37.79
CA ASN A 479 16.55 -32.03 -37.41
C ASN A 479 16.70 -32.67 -36.03
N LEU A 480 15.61 -32.59 -35.24
CA LEU A 480 14.73 -33.73 -34.89
C LEU A 480 13.41 -33.19 -34.30
N GLY A 481 12.31 -33.87 -34.64
CA GLY A 481 10.92 -33.42 -34.48
C GLY A 481 10.29 -33.56 -33.08
N PRO A 482 8.94 -33.47 -33.00
CA PRO A 482 8.20 -33.03 -31.82
C PRO A 482 7.72 -34.20 -30.95
N ASP A 483 7.72 -34.00 -29.64
CA ASP A 483 6.66 -34.39 -28.68
C ASP A 483 7.22 -34.25 -27.26
N LEU A 484 6.42 -33.64 -26.37
CA LEU A 484 5.91 -34.30 -25.17
C LEU A 484 5.17 -33.28 -24.31
N HIS A 485 3.87 -33.53 -24.21
CA HIS A 485 3.05 -33.29 -23.04
C HIS A 485 3.88 -33.47 -21.76
N ASP A 486 3.94 -32.47 -20.89
CA ASP A 486 3.93 -32.81 -19.47
C ASP A 486 3.25 -31.77 -18.59
N SER A 487 2.47 -32.34 -17.68
CA SER A 487 1.53 -31.68 -16.79
C SER A 487 2.29 -31.42 -15.49
N PHE A 488 2.49 -30.17 -15.10
CA PHE A 488 3.13 -29.91 -13.80
C PHE A 488 2.10 -30.02 -12.66
N PRO A 489 2.34 -30.87 -11.65
CA PRO A 489 1.39 -31.10 -10.56
C PRO A 489 1.27 -29.90 -9.63
N MET A 490 0.06 -29.71 -9.10
CA MET A 490 -0.18 -28.94 -7.88
C MET A 490 0.52 -29.65 -6.71
N GLU A 491 1.73 -29.20 -6.39
CA GLU A 491 2.38 -29.57 -5.13
C GLU A 491 1.98 -28.61 -4.01
N ASP A 492 1.65 -29.25 -2.89
CA ASP A 492 1.20 -28.72 -1.62
C ASP A 492 2.21 -27.70 -1.08
N LEU A 493 1.82 -26.43 -1.02
CA LEU A 493 2.70 -25.34 -0.58
C LEU A 493 2.63 -25.22 0.94
N SER A 494 3.68 -25.74 1.60
CA SER A 494 4.03 -25.40 2.98
C SER A 494 4.24 -23.89 3.11
N ASP A 495 3.49 -23.30 4.04
CA ASP A 495 3.53 -21.89 4.44
C ASP A 495 4.84 -21.56 5.17
N GLU A 496 5.90 -21.20 4.45
CA GLU A 496 7.03 -20.45 5.01
C GLU A 496 7.51 -19.42 3.99
N ASP A 497 7.08 -18.17 4.19
CA ASP A 497 7.68 -16.92 3.71
C ASP A 497 6.82 -15.79 4.30
N GLU A 498 6.92 -15.56 5.61
CA GLU A 498 6.36 -14.37 6.26
C GLU A 498 7.17 -13.14 5.85
N GLU A 499 6.86 -12.57 4.68
CA GLU A 499 7.03 -11.13 4.51
C GLU A 499 5.99 -10.45 5.41
N GLU A 500 6.41 -10.13 6.64
CA GLU A 500 5.75 -9.15 7.49
C GLU A 500 5.77 -7.79 6.77
N ASP A 501 4.82 -7.58 5.86
CA ASP A 501 4.39 -6.23 5.48
C ASP A 501 3.69 -5.63 6.73
N GLU A 502 4.47 -5.17 7.71
CA GLU A 502 3.98 -4.23 8.72
C GLU A 502 3.52 -2.98 7.96
N GLU A 503 2.22 -2.90 7.70
CA GLU A 503 1.55 -1.67 7.32
C GLU A 503 1.52 -0.78 8.57
N VAL A 504 2.67 -0.19 8.90
CA VAL A 504 2.69 0.98 9.78
C VAL A 504 1.88 2.05 9.05
N GLY A 505 1.01 2.76 9.78
CA GLY A 505 0.34 3.94 9.24
C GLY A 505 1.39 4.96 8.83
N PHE A 506 1.85 4.89 7.58
CA PHE A 506 2.91 5.73 7.07
C PHE A 506 2.24 6.92 6.38
N HIS A 507 2.29 8.09 7.03
CA HIS A 507 1.88 9.40 6.51
C HIS A 507 2.10 9.49 5.01
N TYR A 508 1.07 9.58 4.19
CA TYR A 508 1.34 10.08 2.85
C TYR A 508 1.45 11.58 2.99
N GLU A 509 2.69 12.07 2.98
CA GLU A 509 2.92 13.48 2.75
C GLU A 509 2.37 13.79 1.36
N ASP A 510 1.28 14.54 1.36
CA ASP A 510 0.71 15.16 0.19
C ASP A 510 1.67 16.25 -0.28
N SER A 511 2.58 15.89 -1.19
CA SER A 511 3.31 16.87 -1.98
C SER A 511 2.56 17.13 -3.28
N ASP A 512 1.28 17.49 -3.18
CA ASP A 512 0.52 18.16 -4.26
C ASP A 512 -0.30 19.32 -3.68
N ALA A 513 0.38 20.17 -2.91
CA ALA A 513 -0.08 21.53 -2.63
C ALA A 513 0.56 22.47 -3.66
N GLY A 514 -0.30 23.14 -4.45
CA GLY A 514 0.12 24.11 -5.47
C GLY A 514 1.19 25.08 -4.95
N VAL A 515 2.32 25.11 -5.66
CA VAL A 515 3.42 26.04 -5.39
C VAL A 515 3.05 27.40 -5.98
N GLU A 516 2.81 28.38 -5.12
CA GLU A 516 2.90 29.78 -5.50
C GLU A 516 4.38 30.16 -5.68
N ASP A 517 4.69 30.66 -6.86
CA ASP A 517 6.00 31.03 -7.37
C ASP A 517 6.61 32.23 -6.62
N LYS A 518 7.78 32.03 -6.00
CA LYS A 518 8.78 33.08 -5.75
C LYS A 518 10.20 32.49 -5.73
N SER A 519 10.95 32.62 -6.83
CA SER A 519 12.22 33.38 -6.83
C SER A 519 13.01 33.25 -8.14
N ASN A 520 13.71 34.35 -8.44
CA ASN A 520 14.51 34.65 -9.62
C ASN A 520 15.96 34.14 -9.53
N LEU A 521 16.57 33.91 -10.72
CA LEU A 521 18.01 33.81 -11.08
C LEU A 521 18.79 32.65 -10.43
N ALA A 522 19.61 31.86 -11.13
CA ALA A 522 20.54 32.17 -12.21
C ALA A 522 20.78 30.94 -13.12
N ALA A 523 21.04 31.22 -14.39
CA ALA A 523 21.36 30.23 -15.43
C ALA A 523 22.77 29.65 -15.26
N SER A 524 22.92 28.37 -15.59
CA SER A 524 24.20 27.80 -16.04
C SER A 524 23.96 26.78 -17.15
N ASP A 525 24.59 27.06 -18.29
CA ASP A 525 24.58 26.32 -19.55
C ASP A 525 24.96 24.84 -19.41
N ALA A 526 24.16 23.97 -20.01
CA ALA A 526 24.62 22.71 -20.58
C ALA A 526 23.80 22.38 -21.84
N LEU A 527 24.54 22.15 -22.93
CA LEU A 527 24.10 22.09 -24.32
C LEU A 527 23.11 20.95 -24.59
N ASN A 528 21.91 21.30 -25.07
CA ASN A 528 21.10 20.44 -25.93
C ASN A 528 20.97 21.13 -27.30
N VAL A 529 21.49 20.47 -28.34
CA VAL A 529 21.27 20.89 -29.73
C VAL A 529 19.83 20.52 -30.10
N ALA A 530 18.89 21.38 -29.72
CA ALA A 530 17.52 21.36 -30.21
C ALA A 530 17.40 22.34 -31.39
N ASP A 531 16.75 21.90 -32.45
CA ASP A 531 16.42 22.66 -33.65
C ASP A 531 15.83 24.03 -33.27
N SER A 532 16.54 25.13 -33.56
CA SER A 532 16.18 26.50 -33.16
C SER A 532 15.05 27.07 -34.01
N ARG A 533 13.96 26.32 -34.19
CA ARG A 533 12.76 26.79 -34.89
C ARG A 533 11.83 27.40 -33.86
N ALA A 534 11.74 28.73 -33.85
CA ALA A 534 10.68 29.42 -33.13
C ALA A 534 9.32 28.92 -33.66
N TYR A 535 8.51 28.34 -32.77
CA TYR A 535 7.19 27.84 -33.11
C TYR A 535 6.22 29.01 -33.27
N ASP A 536 5.23 28.88 -34.15
CA ASP A 536 4.12 29.84 -34.20
C ASP A 536 3.22 29.62 -32.98
N VAL A 537 3.36 30.50 -31.99
CA VAL A 537 2.57 30.47 -30.74
C VAL A 537 1.29 31.30 -30.83
N GLY A 538 1.04 31.98 -31.96
CA GLY A 538 -0.05 32.95 -32.10
C GLY A 538 -1.44 32.34 -31.93
N ASP A 539 -1.62 31.09 -32.34
CA ASP A 539 -2.91 30.38 -32.28
C ASP A 539 -3.18 29.66 -30.94
N ILE A 540 -2.23 29.68 -30.00
CA ILE A 540 -2.42 29.08 -28.68
C ILE A 540 -3.50 29.84 -27.90
N VAL A 541 -4.45 29.10 -27.35
CA VAL A 541 -5.55 29.66 -26.55
C VAL A 541 -5.08 29.81 -25.10
N LEU A 542 -5.12 31.04 -24.60
CA LEU A 542 -4.82 31.42 -23.23
C LEU A 542 -6.11 31.50 -22.42
N ASP A 543 -6.09 31.03 -21.18
CA ASP A 543 -7.07 31.40 -20.15
C ASP A 543 -6.50 32.56 -19.33
N VAL A 544 -7.16 33.72 -19.43
CA VAL A 544 -6.86 34.93 -18.67
C VAL A 544 -8.10 35.28 -17.85
N ASN A 545 -8.07 35.00 -16.54
CA ASN A 545 -9.16 35.26 -15.61
C ASN A 545 -10.52 34.70 -16.07
N GLY A 546 -10.54 33.50 -16.66
CA GLY A 546 -11.75 32.84 -17.16
C GLY A 546 -12.15 33.25 -18.58
N SER A 547 -11.40 34.15 -19.23
CA SER A 547 -11.59 34.53 -20.63
C SER A 547 -10.62 33.79 -21.54
N ARG A 548 -11.14 33.16 -22.60
CA ARG A 548 -10.33 32.41 -23.57
C ARG A 548 -9.97 33.29 -24.76
N VAL A 549 -8.68 33.56 -24.95
CA VAL A 549 -8.17 34.41 -26.03
C VAL A 549 -6.98 33.74 -26.72
N LYS A 550 -6.84 33.88 -28.04
CA LYS A 550 -5.61 33.45 -28.72
C LYS A 550 -4.48 34.43 -28.40
N PHE A 551 -3.25 33.94 -28.27
CA PHE A 551 -2.10 34.82 -27.97
C PHE A 551 -1.97 35.97 -28.97
N LYS A 552 -2.18 35.73 -30.27
CA LYS A 552 -2.16 36.77 -31.32
C LYS A 552 -3.23 37.87 -31.17
N ASP A 553 -4.27 37.60 -30.38
CA ASP A 553 -5.40 38.50 -30.16
C ASP A 553 -5.40 39.10 -28.73
N ILE A 554 -4.40 38.77 -27.89
CA ILE A 554 -4.35 39.18 -26.47
C ILE A 554 -4.41 40.70 -26.30
N GLU A 555 -3.63 41.46 -27.08
CA GLU A 555 -3.60 42.93 -27.01
C GLU A 555 -4.86 43.57 -27.60
N LYS A 556 -5.58 42.87 -28.48
CA LYS A 556 -6.88 43.35 -29.01
C LYS A 556 -7.97 43.26 -27.95
N VAL A 557 -7.90 42.24 -27.09
CA VAL A 557 -8.93 41.98 -26.05
C VAL A 557 -8.65 42.77 -24.78
N PHE A 558 -7.39 42.82 -24.34
CA PHE A 558 -7.00 43.43 -23.05
C PHE A 558 -6.35 44.82 -23.18
N GLY A 559 -6.17 45.31 -24.41
CA GLY A 559 -5.46 46.57 -24.68
C GLY A 559 -3.94 46.38 -24.78
N PRO A 560 -3.19 47.48 -25.00
CA PRO A 560 -1.74 47.43 -25.17
C PRO A 560 -1.05 46.90 -23.91
N LEU A 561 -0.22 45.88 -24.06
CA LEU A 561 0.58 45.34 -22.97
C LEU A 561 2.02 45.83 -23.07
N GLU A 562 2.74 45.86 -21.95
CA GLU A 562 4.17 46.16 -22.00
C GLU A 562 4.90 45.08 -22.81
N ARG A 563 5.79 45.49 -23.74
CA ARG A 563 6.57 44.55 -24.57
C ARG A 563 7.30 43.48 -23.77
N ARG A 564 7.75 43.80 -22.56
CA ARG A 564 8.41 42.84 -21.65
C ARG A 564 7.45 41.73 -21.19
N ILE A 565 6.18 42.06 -20.95
CA ILE A 565 5.15 41.09 -20.55
C ILE A 565 4.83 40.18 -21.73
N VAL A 566 4.59 40.76 -22.92
CA VAL A 566 4.30 39.98 -24.14
C VAL A 566 5.45 39.03 -24.47
N SER A 567 6.70 39.51 -24.42
CA SER A 567 7.89 38.69 -24.65
C SER A 567 8.06 37.58 -23.60
N LYS A 568 7.70 37.83 -22.33
CA LYS A 568 7.71 36.81 -21.28
C LYS A 568 6.68 35.72 -21.54
N ILE A 569 5.45 36.10 -21.91
CA ILE A 569 4.38 35.14 -22.26
C ILE A 569 4.80 34.35 -23.50
N GLU A 570 5.32 35.00 -24.53
CA GLU A 570 5.82 34.34 -25.74
C GLU A 570 6.89 33.30 -25.42
N SER A 571 7.88 33.65 -24.59
CA SER A 571 8.92 32.71 -24.14
C SER A 571 8.37 31.53 -23.32
N GLN A 572 7.32 31.75 -22.52
CA GLN A 572 6.62 30.66 -21.83
C GLN A 572 5.88 29.76 -22.83
N LEU A 573 5.23 30.34 -23.84
CA LEU A 573 4.52 29.61 -24.88
C LEU A 573 5.45 28.81 -25.79
N GLN A 574 6.63 29.34 -26.12
CA GLN A 574 7.66 28.60 -26.87
C GLN A 574 8.07 27.33 -26.10
N ARG A 575 8.42 27.47 -24.81
CA ARG A 575 8.72 26.33 -23.94
C ARG A 575 7.55 25.36 -23.81
N TYR A 576 6.33 25.88 -23.73
CA TYR A 576 5.12 25.06 -23.71
C TYR A 576 4.99 24.24 -25.01
N VAL A 577 5.18 24.84 -26.19
CA VAL A 577 5.14 24.12 -27.48
C VAL A 577 6.28 23.11 -27.60
N GLU A 578 7.48 23.43 -27.11
CA GLU A 578 8.60 22.48 -27.06
C GLU A 578 8.27 21.23 -26.24
N VAL A 579 7.60 21.40 -25.09
CA VAL A 579 7.25 20.30 -24.18
C VAL A 579 6.01 19.53 -24.65
N VAL A 580 5.01 20.22 -25.18
CA VAL A 580 3.70 19.66 -25.54
C VAL A 580 3.65 19.18 -27.00
N GLY A 581 4.48 19.74 -27.87
CA GLY A 581 4.38 19.60 -29.32
C GLY A 581 3.35 20.56 -29.93
N SER A 582 3.61 20.99 -31.18
CA SER A 582 2.79 21.99 -31.88
C SER A 582 1.34 21.57 -32.10
N GLU A 583 1.08 20.28 -32.34
CA GLU A 583 -0.28 19.78 -32.58
C GLU A 583 -1.16 19.86 -31.33
N LEU A 584 -0.63 19.39 -30.18
CA LEU A 584 -1.34 19.42 -28.90
C LEU A 584 -1.46 20.84 -28.36
N ALA A 585 -0.41 21.66 -28.55
CA ALA A 585 -0.38 23.03 -28.06
C ALA A 585 -1.54 23.89 -28.58
N GLY A 586 -1.96 23.68 -29.82
CA GLY A 586 -3.12 24.36 -30.42
C GLY A 586 -4.49 23.81 -30.01
N ARG A 587 -4.55 22.67 -29.32
CA ARG A 587 -5.81 22.02 -28.88
C ARG A 587 -6.09 22.18 -27.38
N MET A 588 -5.07 22.56 -26.61
CA MET A 588 -5.16 22.77 -25.17
C MET A 588 -5.28 24.27 -24.84
N VAL A 589 -5.84 24.57 -23.66
CA VAL A 589 -5.91 25.94 -23.14
C VAL A 589 -4.77 26.13 -22.15
N TYR A 590 -3.91 27.10 -22.40
CA TYR A 590 -2.79 27.45 -21.52
C TYR A 590 -3.26 28.47 -20.48
N SER A 591 -3.24 28.10 -19.21
CA SER A 591 -3.60 29.03 -18.12
C SER A 591 -2.37 29.84 -17.72
N LEU A 592 -2.49 31.16 -17.81
CA LEU A 592 -1.53 32.09 -17.20
C LEU A 592 -1.88 32.14 -15.71
N GLY A 593 -1.14 31.38 -14.90
CA GLY A 593 -1.35 31.27 -13.46
C GLY A 593 -1.28 32.60 -12.72
#